data_AF-A0A7K9ZJE9-F1
#
_entry.id   AF-A0A7K9ZJE9-F1
#
_cell.length_a   1.000
_cell.length_b   1.000
_cell.length_c   1.000
_cell.angle_alpha   90.00
_cell.angle_beta   90.00
_cell.angle_gamma   90.00
#
_symmetry.space_group_name_H-M   'P 1'
#
loop_
_entity.id
_entity.type
_entity.pdbx_description
1 polymer ?
#
loop_
_entity_poly.entity_id
_entity_poly.type
_entity_poly.pdbx_seq_one_letter_code
_entity_poly.pdbx_strand_id
1 'polypeptide(L)'
;QGAGCTALVVAVVARKLELTKAEKHVHNFMMDTQLTKRVKNAAANVLRETWLIYKHTKLVKKIDHAKVRKHQRKFLQAIHQ
;
A
#
# COMPACT_ATOMS: atom_id res chain seq x y z
N GLN A 1 10.23 27.62 -39.31
CA GLN A 1 9.68 28.59 -38.33
C GLN A 1 8.63 27.86 -37.51
N GLY A 2 8.79 27.75 -36.19
CA GLY A 2 7.84 27.02 -35.33
C GLY A 2 8.45 26.45 -34.05
N ALA A 3 9.75 26.12 -34.05
CA ALA A 3 10.45 25.55 -32.89
C ALA A 3 10.41 26.45 -31.64
N GLY A 4 10.47 27.78 -31.82
CA GLY A 4 10.40 28.74 -30.70
C GLY A 4 9.03 28.75 -30.00
N CYS A 5 7.93 28.68 -30.75
CA CYS A 5 6.59 28.61 -30.19
C CYS A 5 6.36 27.29 -29.44
N THR A 6 6.82 26.17 -30.01
CA THR A 6 6.76 24.86 -29.34
C THR A 6 7.56 24.86 -28.04
N ALA A 7 8.78 25.41 -28.05
CA ALA A 7 9.63 25.49 -26.84
C ALA A 7 8.99 26.34 -25.73
N LEU A 8 8.38 27.48 -26.09
CA LEU A 8 7.67 28.34 -25.15
C LEU A 8 6.46 27.63 -24.52
N VAL A 9 5.65 26.93 -25.33
CA VAL A 9 4.49 26.19 -24.82
C VAL A 9 4.93 25.09 -23.86
N VAL A 10 5.97 24.31 -24.20
CA VAL A 10 6.50 23.26 -23.31
C VAL A 10 7.01 23.86 -21.99
N ALA A 11 7.73 24.98 -22.04
CA ALA A 11 8.24 25.65 -20.84
C ALA A 11 7.14 26.21 -19.93
N VAL A 12 6.01 26.66 -20.49
CA VAL A 12 4.86 27.11 -19.70
C VAL A 12 4.11 25.92 -19.11
N VAL A 13 3.86 24.88 -19.90
CA VAL A 13 3.17 23.66 -19.45
C VAL A 13 3.96 22.97 -18.35
N ALA A 14 5.28 22.82 -18.48
CA ALA A 14 6.13 22.25 -17.44
C ALA A 14 5.98 22.99 -16.10
N ARG A 15 6.02 24.33 -16.11
CA ARG A 15 5.83 25.15 -14.90
C ARG A 15 4.43 25.05 -14.31
N LYS A 16 3.40 24.81 -15.11
CA LYS A 16 2.02 24.62 -14.64
C LYS A 16 1.77 23.22 -14.07
N LEU A 17 2.57 22.23 -14.46
CA LEU A 17 2.52 20.86 -13.92
C LEU A 17 3.33 20.70 -12.63
N GLU A 18 4.26 21.61 -12.35
CA GLU A 18 4.99 21.63 -11.09
C GLU A 18 4.08 22.04 -9.93
N LEU A 19 3.88 21.11 -8.99
CA LEU A 19 3.16 21.38 -7.76
C LEU A 19 3.90 22.44 -6.93
N THR A 20 3.16 23.43 -6.47
CA THR A 20 3.63 24.41 -5.49
C THR A 20 4.00 23.74 -4.16
N LYS A 21 4.74 24.45 -3.31
CA LYS A 21 5.11 23.94 -1.98
C LYS A 21 3.88 23.60 -1.12
N ALA A 22 2.83 24.40 -1.23
CA ALA A 22 1.57 24.17 -0.50
C ALA A 22 0.85 22.91 -1.00
N GLU A 23 0.73 22.74 -2.33
CA GLU A 23 0.10 21.55 -2.91
C GLU A 23 0.89 20.28 -2.59
N LYS A 24 2.23 20.32 -2.67
CA LYS A 24 3.09 19.21 -2.25
C LYS A 24 2.88 18.83 -0.79
N HIS A 25 2.73 19.81 0.10
CA HIS A 25 2.50 19.54 1.52
C HIS A 25 1.16 18.82 1.75
N VAL A 26 0.09 19.29 1.13
CA VAL A 26 -1.23 18.64 1.20
C VAL A 26 -1.19 17.25 0.59
N HIS A 27 -0.54 17.09 -0.56
CA HIS A 27 -0.36 15.79 -1.21
C HIS A 27 0.39 14.80 -0.32
N ASN A 28 1.51 15.22 0.27
CA ASN A 28 2.30 14.38 1.16
C ASN A 28 1.49 13.97 2.40
N PHE A 29 0.76 14.91 3.02
CA PHE A 29 -0.11 14.61 4.14
C PHE A 29 -1.19 13.56 3.80
N MET A 30 -1.78 13.68 2.60
CA MET A 30 -2.75 12.71 2.12
C MET A 30 -2.11 11.34 1.90
N MET A 31 -0.92 11.29 1.28
CA MET A 31 -0.18 10.04 1.07
C MET A 31 0.23 9.38 2.39
N ASP A 32 0.73 10.15 3.35
CA ASP A 32 1.15 9.67 4.67
C ASP A 32 -0.02 9.09 5.47
N THR A 33 -1.19 9.73 5.40
CA THR A 33 -2.42 9.23 6.03
C THR A 33 -2.85 7.90 5.41
N GLN A 34 -2.79 7.78 4.08
CA GLN A 34 -3.12 6.54 3.38
C GLN A 34 -2.12 5.42 3.72
N LEU A 35 -0.82 5.72 3.72
CA LEU A 35 0.22 4.77 4.06
C LEU A 35 0.05 4.28 5.51
N THR A 36 -0.14 5.20 6.45
CA THR A 36 -0.38 4.85 7.87
C THR A 36 -1.57 3.91 8.03
N LYS A 37 -2.67 4.17 7.30
CA LYS A 37 -3.85 3.29 7.30
C LYS A 37 -3.52 1.89 6.75
N ARG A 38 -2.75 1.81 5.66
CA ARG A 38 -2.32 0.52 5.07
C ARG A 38 -1.45 -0.26 6.06
N VAL A 39 -0.46 0.39 6.67
CA VAL A 39 0.43 -0.24 7.67
C VAL A 39 -0.36 -0.80 8.85
N LYS A 40 -1.29 -0.02 9.41
CA LYS A 40 -2.14 -0.48 10.53
C LYS A 40 -2.98 -1.70 10.14
N ASN A 41 -3.56 -1.70 8.93
CA ASN A 41 -4.35 -2.83 8.44
C ASN A 41 -3.49 -4.07 8.18
N ALA A 42 -2.32 -3.91 7.56
CA ALA A 42 -1.37 -4.99 7.32
C ALA A 42 -0.93 -5.62 8.65
N ALA A 43 -0.53 -4.82 9.64
CA ALA A 43 -0.17 -5.29 10.97
C ALA A 43 -1.30 -6.06 11.67
N ALA A 44 -2.55 -5.57 11.59
CA ALA A 44 -3.71 -6.27 12.13
C ALA A 44 -3.95 -7.62 11.44
N ASN A 45 -3.77 -7.67 10.11
CA ASN A 45 -3.88 -8.91 9.33
C ASN A 45 -2.78 -9.91 9.68
N VAL A 46 -1.53 -9.45 9.90
CA VAL A 46 -0.42 -10.30 10.36
C VAL A 46 -0.82 -10.98 11.66
N LEU A 47 -1.24 -10.24 12.69
CA LEU A 47 -1.65 -10.79 13.99
C LEU A 47 -2.83 -11.77 13.84
N ARG A 48 -3.84 -11.39 13.05
CA ARG A 48 -5.02 -12.23 12.79
C ARG A 48 -4.65 -13.56 12.15
N GLU A 49 -3.86 -13.54 11.09
CA GLU A 49 -3.51 -14.76 10.36
C GLU A 49 -2.51 -15.62 11.14
N THR A 50 -1.57 -15.04 11.90
CA THR A 50 -0.73 -15.78 12.86
C THR A 50 -1.58 -16.56 13.87
N TRP A 51 -2.56 -15.89 14.47
CA TRP A 51 -3.48 -16.55 15.42
C TRP A 51 -4.29 -17.67 14.76
N LEU A 52 -4.82 -17.45 13.56
CA LEU A 52 -5.62 -18.45 12.85
C LEU A 52 -4.78 -19.66 12.41
N ILE A 53 -3.52 -19.45 12.03
CA ILE A 53 -2.57 -20.54 11.78
C ILE A 53 -2.33 -21.32 13.07
N TYR A 54 -2.03 -20.65 14.18
CA TYR A 54 -1.83 -21.32 15.47
C TYR A 54 -3.06 -22.12 15.90
N LYS A 55 -4.25 -21.52 15.82
CA LYS A 55 -5.52 -22.16 16.15
C LYS A 55 -5.71 -23.47 15.37
N HIS A 56 -5.55 -23.45 14.05
CA HIS A 56 -5.84 -24.62 13.20
C HIS A 56 -4.70 -25.62 13.10
N THR A 57 -3.53 -25.31 13.66
CA THR A 57 -2.39 -26.24 13.73
C THR A 57 -2.16 -26.82 15.12
N LYS A 58 -2.54 -26.11 16.20
CA LYS A 58 -2.23 -26.48 17.59
C LYS A 58 -3.44 -26.64 18.51
N LEU A 59 -4.58 -26.00 18.21
CA LEU A 59 -5.76 -25.98 19.09
C LEU A 59 -6.93 -26.83 18.57
N VAL A 60 -6.70 -27.71 17.59
CA VAL A 60 -7.73 -28.58 16.99
C VAL A 60 -7.31 -30.04 17.05
N LYS A 61 -8.28 -30.94 17.25
CA LYS A 61 -8.03 -32.40 17.33
C LYS A 61 -7.58 -33.03 16.01
N LYS A 62 -8.07 -32.50 14.87
CA LYS A 62 -7.66 -32.90 13.51
C LYS A 62 -7.35 -31.66 12.70
N ILE A 63 -6.20 -31.66 12.03
CA ILE A 63 -5.70 -30.52 11.27
C ILE A 63 -6.31 -30.53 9.86
N ASP A 64 -6.90 -29.41 9.46
CA ASP A 64 -7.29 -29.16 8.07
C ASP A 64 -6.18 -28.40 7.34
N HIS A 65 -5.39 -29.14 6.57
CA HIS A 65 -4.26 -28.57 5.83
C HIS A 65 -4.69 -27.56 4.76
N ALA A 66 -5.88 -27.68 4.16
CA ALA A 66 -6.35 -26.73 3.16
C ALA A 66 -6.63 -25.36 3.81
N LYS A 67 -7.23 -25.38 5.00
CA LYS A 67 -7.51 -24.17 5.79
C LYS A 67 -6.22 -23.52 6.30
N VAL A 68 -5.25 -24.32 6.76
CA VAL A 68 -3.93 -23.81 7.18
C VAL A 68 -3.21 -23.13 6.02
N ARG A 69 -3.13 -23.76 4.84
CA ARG A 69 -2.50 -23.16 3.64
C ARG A 69 -3.17 -21.85 3.23
N LYS A 70 -4.51 -21.75 3.35
CA LYS A 70 -5.25 -20.51 3.09
C LYS A 70 -4.80 -19.38 4.02
N HIS A 71 -4.66 -19.65 5.32
CA HIS A 71 -4.20 -18.66 6.29
C HIS A 71 -2.72 -18.31 6.13
N GLN A 72 -1.86 -19.28 5.80
CA GLN A 72 -0.46 -19.04 5.47
C GLN A 72 -0.29 -18.11 4.26
N ARG A 73 -1.08 -18.31 3.19
CA ARG A 73 -1.06 -17.40 2.03
C ARG A 73 -1.47 -15.98 2.40
N LYS A 74 -2.52 -15.82 3.21
CA LYS A 74 -2.97 -14.51 3.68
C LYS A 74 -1.95 -13.84 4.60
N PHE A 75 -1.31 -14.62 5.47
CA PHE A 75 -0.22 -14.15 6.32
C PHE A 75 0.95 -13.60 5.50
N LEU A 76 1.40 -14.36 4.48
CA LEU A 76 2.45 -13.90 3.56
C LEU A 76 2.04 -12.63 2.81
N GLN A 77 0.78 -12.53 2.38
CA GLN A 77 0.27 -11.31 1.75
C GLN A 77 0.26 -10.11 2.70
N ALA A 78 0.00 -10.32 3.99
CA ALA A 78 -0.01 -9.26 4.98
C ALA A 78 1.40 -8.78 5.36
N ILE A 79 2.42 -9.64 5.29
CA ILE A 79 3.83 -9.27 5.52
C ILE A 79 4.41 -8.48 4.34
N HIS A 80 4.06 -8.86 3.11
CA HIS A 80 4.57 -8.21 1.90
C HIS A 80 3.76 -6.97 1.48
N GLN A 81 2.80 -6.52 2.29
CA GLN A 81 1.90 -5.41 1.99
C GLN A 81 2.51 -4.04 2.25
#